data_AF-A0A6L4ZSE5-F1
#
_entry.id   AF-A0A6L4ZSE5-F1
#
_cell.length_a   1.000
_cell.length_b   1.000
_cell.length_c   1.000
_cell.angle_alpha   90.00
_cell.angle_beta   90.00
_cell.angle_gamma   90.00
#
_symmetry.space_group_name_H-M   'P 1'
#
loop_
_entity.id
_entity.type
_entity.pdbx_description
1 polymer ?
#
loop_
_entity_poly.entity_id
_entity_poly.type
_entity_poly.pdbx_seq_one_letter_code
_entity_poly.pdbx_strand_id
1 'polypeptide(L)'
;MDSATKENALLQAWQATEKVLVIIEPGTVKGFHNILLARDFLILSEANILAPCPHKNVCPIAEGDWCHFSSRVERSSFHRRAKGGVLSYEDEKFSYIIASKELASSNYSRVIRHPLKRPGHIHLDLCTNNGLSRVTISQKNKDAYKLARKLSWGDIWEETLKETLKETLKEIQE
;
A
#
# COMPACT_ATOMS: atom_id res chain seq x y z
N MET A 1 1.49 16.47 -20.28
CA MET A 1 0.07 16.49 -19.89
C MET A 1 -0.03 17.42 -18.71
N ASP A 2 -0.72 18.55 -18.88
CA ASP A 2 -0.98 19.50 -17.79
C ASP A 2 -1.93 18.91 -16.73
N SER A 3 -2.06 19.60 -15.58
CA SER A 3 -2.89 19.13 -14.46
C SER A 3 -4.36 19.04 -14.83
N ALA A 4 -4.88 20.02 -15.58
CA ALA A 4 -6.28 20.09 -15.99
C ALA A 4 -6.69 18.86 -16.82
N THR A 5 -5.83 18.42 -17.73
CA THR A 5 -6.07 17.22 -18.55
C THR A 5 -6.13 15.96 -17.68
N LYS A 6 -5.28 15.85 -16.64
CA LYS A 6 -5.28 14.71 -15.72
C LYS A 6 -6.55 14.69 -14.85
N GLU A 7 -6.93 15.84 -14.30
CA GLU A 7 -8.15 15.97 -13.49
C GLU A 7 -9.41 15.63 -14.30
N ASN A 8 -9.50 16.10 -15.56
CA ASN A 8 -10.60 15.73 -16.43
C ASN A 8 -10.64 14.22 -16.72
N ALA A 9 -9.49 13.59 -16.96
CA ALA A 9 -9.41 12.15 -17.14
C ALA A 9 -9.85 11.38 -15.88
N LEU A 10 -9.45 11.84 -14.69
CA LEU A 10 -9.88 11.27 -13.41
C LEU A 10 -11.39 11.41 -13.21
N LEU A 11 -11.96 12.58 -13.52
CA LEU A 11 -13.40 12.82 -13.44
C LEU A 11 -14.18 11.86 -14.33
N GLN A 12 -13.78 11.73 -15.59
CA GLN A 12 -14.42 10.82 -16.54
C GLN A 12 -14.34 9.36 -16.07
N ALA A 13 -13.15 8.92 -15.62
CA ALA A 13 -12.96 7.57 -15.09
C ALA A 13 -13.82 7.32 -13.85
N TRP A 14 -13.91 8.27 -12.93
CA TRP A 14 -14.70 8.15 -11.71
C TRP A 14 -16.21 8.13 -11.96
N GLN A 15 -16.69 8.96 -12.89
CA GLN A 15 -18.10 8.96 -13.30
C GLN A 15 -18.50 7.64 -13.94
N ALA A 16 -17.64 7.07 -14.78
CA ALA A 16 -17.87 5.78 -15.44
C ALA A 16 -17.74 4.57 -14.50
N THR A 17 -17.18 4.74 -13.29
CA THR A 17 -17.00 3.66 -12.33
C THR A 17 -18.31 3.32 -11.63
N GLU A 18 -18.78 2.08 -11.67
CA GLU A 18 -19.97 1.67 -10.90
C GLU A 18 -19.66 1.45 -9.42
N LYS A 19 -18.56 0.75 -9.11
CA LYS A 19 -18.20 0.35 -7.74
C LYS A 19 -16.81 0.80 -7.34
N VAL A 20 -15.79 0.26 -8.02
CA VAL A 20 -14.39 0.41 -7.63
C VAL A 20 -13.56 0.91 -8.80
N LEU A 21 -12.76 1.95 -8.56
CA LEU A 21 -11.76 2.46 -9.48
C LEU A 21 -10.37 2.06 -8.97
N VAL A 22 -9.59 1.43 -9.84
CA VAL A 22 -8.20 1.06 -9.58
C VAL A 22 -7.30 1.82 -10.54
N ILE A 23 -6.34 2.57 -10.01
CA ILE A 23 -5.32 3.28 -10.79
C ILE A 23 -3.96 2.72 -10.39
N ILE A 24 -3.17 2.32 -11.39
CA ILE A 24 -1.83 1.76 -11.21
C ILE A 24 -0.86 2.55 -12.09
N GLU A 25 0.28 2.93 -11.52
CA GLU A 25 1.36 3.67 -12.18
C GLU A 25 2.70 2.96 -11.90
N PRO A 26 3.71 3.10 -12.77
CA PRO A 26 5.06 2.65 -12.47
C PRO A 26 5.56 3.28 -11.17
N GLY A 27 6.17 2.47 -10.31
CA GLY A 27 6.69 2.82 -8.98
C GLY A 27 7.94 3.69 -9.07
N THR A 28 7.74 4.91 -9.55
CA THR A 28 8.70 5.98 -9.78
C THR A 28 8.22 7.24 -9.07
N VAL A 29 9.10 8.24 -8.87
CA VAL A 29 8.71 9.54 -8.30
C VAL A 29 7.55 10.17 -9.09
N LYS A 30 7.63 10.15 -10.43
CA LYS A 30 6.59 10.70 -11.31
C LYS A 30 5.27 9.92 -11.20
N GLY A 31 5.34 8.59 -11.24
CA GLY A 31 4.15 7.74 -11.13
C GLY A 31 3.45 7.89 -9.78
N PHE A 32 4.23 7.98 -8.68
CA PHE A 32 3.67 8.25 -7.37
C PHE A 32 3.03 9.65 -7.26
N HIS A 33 3.63 10.67 -7.88
CA HIS A 33 3.02 11.99 -7.93
C HIS A 33 1.66 11.97 -8.66
N ASN A 34 1.54 11.21 -9.77
CA ASN A 34 0.24 10.98 -10.41
C ASN A 34 -0.76 10.29 -9.48
N ILE A 35 -0.31 9.30 -8.69
CA ILE A 35 -1.16 8.62 -7.70
C ILE A 35 -1.59 9.57 -6.57
N LEU A 36 -0.73 10.48 -6.11
CA LEU A 36 -1.10 11.49 -5.12
C LEU A 36 -2.16 12.45 -5.66
N LEU A 37 -1.99 12.95 -6.87
CA LEU A 37 -3.00 13.79 -7.53
C LEU A 37 -4.35 13.07 -7.64
N ALA A 38 -4.33 11.80 -8.08
CA ALA A 38 -5.54 10.97 -8.17
C ALA A 38 -6.18 10.74 -6.80
N ARG A 39 -5.37 10.43 -5.78
CA ARG A 39 -5.83 10.23 -4.41
C ARG A 39 -6.54 11.47 -3.88
N ASP A 40 -5.93 12.64 -4.03
CA ASP A 40 -6.48 13.88 -3.48
C ASP A 40 -7.77 14.27 -4.21
N PHE A 41 -7.82 14.10 -5.54
CA PHE A 41 -9.05 14.24 -6.33
C PHE A 41 -10.18 13.30 -5.83
N LEU A 42 -9.85 12.02 -5.59
CA LEU A 42 -10.82 11.01 -5.16
C LEU A 42 -11.33 11.29 -3.75
N ILE A 43 -10.46 11.73 -2.83
CA ILE A 43 -10.87 12.14 -1.47
C ILE A 43 -11.80 13.35 -1.52
N LEU A 44 -11.48 14.35 -2.33
CA LEU A 44 -12.34 15.53 -2.54
C LEU A 44 -13.67 15.17 -3.20
N SER A 45 -13.70 14.11 -4.02
CA SER A 45 -14.90 13.55 -4.64
C SER A 45 -15.66 12.59 -3.70
N GLU A 46 -15.38 12.64 -2.39
CA GLU A 46 -16.00 11.83 -1.33
C GLU A 46 -15.84 10.31 -1.51
N ALA A 47 -14.87 9.86 -2.32
CA ALA A 47 -14.61 8.44 -2.51
C ALA A 47 -14.06 7.79 -1.23
N ASN A 48 -14.35 6.50 -1.07
CA ASN A 48 -13.76 5.67 -0.02
C ASN A 48 -12.45 5.06 -0.52
N ILE A 49 -11.34 5.42 0.11
CA ILE A 49 -10.03 4.85 -0.25
C ILE A 49 -9.91 3.48 0.41
N LEU A 50 -9.86 2.42 -0.40
CA LEU A 50 -9.70 1.04 0.06
C LEU A 50 -8.23 0.71 0.33
N ALA A 51 -7.37 1.13 -0.61
CA ALA A 51 -5.94 0.86 -0.58
C ALA A 51 -5.19 1.85 -1.48
N PRO A 52 -3.87 2.02 -1.32
CA PRO A 52 -3.02 1.51 -0.26
C PRO A 52 -2.98 2.40 0.98
N CYS A 53 -3.60 3.58 0.93
CA CYS A 53 -3.53 4.55 2.01
C CYS A 53 -4.47 4.14 3.14
N PRO A 54 -3.97 4.01 4.38
CA PRO A 54 -4.84 3.70 5.51
C PRO A 54 -5.65 4.93 5.96
N HIS A 55 -5.18 6.14 5.64
CA HIS A 55 -5.80 7.41 6.05
C HIS A 55 -6.13 8.35 4.86
N LYS A 56 -7.01 9.32 5.13
CA LYS A 56 -7.35 10.43 4.22
C LYS A 56 -6.55 11.72 4.48
N ASN A 57 -5.78 11.81 5.58
CA ASN A 57 -4.89 12.96 5.86
C ASN A 57 -3.85 13.19 4.74
N VAL A 58 -3.21 14.36 4.69
CA VAL A 58 -2.10 14.63 3.75
C VAL A 58 -1.08 13.49 3.80
N CYS A 59 -0.62 13.01 2.63
CA CYS A 59 0.33 11.91 2.58
C CYS A 59 1.64 12.31 3.27
N PRO A 60 2.14 11.55 4.25
CA PRO A 60 3.32 11.94 5.04
C PRO A 60 4.65 11.57 4.38
N ILE A 61 4.63 11.03 3.15
CA ILE A 61 5.85 10.72 2.40
C ILE A 61 6.50 12.04 1.96
N ALA A 62 7.77 12.21 2.28
CA ALA A 62 8.52 13.43 1.99
C ALA A 62 8.69 13.65 0.48
N GLU A 63 8.92 14.91 0.11
CA GLU A 63 9.25 15.29 -1.26
C GLU A 63 10.51 14.55 -1.76
N GLY A 64 10.47 14.06 -3.00
CA GLY A 64 11.53 13.24 -3.59
C GLY A 64 11.48 11.75 -3.23
N ASP A 65 10.68 11.35 -2.23
CA ASP A 65 10.40 9.95 -1.90
C ASP A 65 9.06 9.50 -2.51
N TRP A 66 8.83 8.19 -2.59
CA TRP A 66 7.60 7.64 -3.15
C TRP A 66 7.10 6.37 -2.47
N CYS A 67 5.77 6.28 -2.37
CA CYS A 67 5.08 5.10 -1.84
C CYS A 67 4.80 4.10 -2.97
N HIS A 68 5.41 2.93 -2.91
CA HIS A 68 5.31 1.91 -3.94
C HIS A 68 5.39 0.51 -3.33
N PHE A 69 5.25 -0.52 -4.15
CA PHE A 69 5.54 -1.91 -3.81
C PHE A 69 6.26 -2.57 -4.99
N SER A 70 6.79 -3.77 -4.79
CA SER A 70 7.37 -4.57 -5.86
C SER A 70 6.54 -5.82 -6.12
N SER A 71 6.31 -6.13 -7.39
CA SER A 71 5.63 -7.33 -7.84
C SER A 71 6.49 -8.05 -8.87
N ARG A 72 6.54 -9.37 -8.76
CA ARG A 72 7.24 -10.20 -9.73
C ARG A 72 6.36 -10.39 -10.97
N VAL A 73 6.86 -10.00 -12.13
CA VAL A 73 6.22 -10.21 -13.43
C VAL A 73 7.07 -11.15 -14.28
N GLU A 74 6.41 -11.96 -15.09
CA GLU A 74 7.09 -12.91 -15.97
C GLU A 74 7.66 -12.21 -17.21
N ARG A 75 8.87 -12.62 -17.60
CA ARG A 75 9.50 -12.21 -18.85
C ARG A 75 9.34 -13.31 -19.89
N SER A 76 8.62 -13.00 -20.96
CA SER A 76 8.56 -13.85 -22.14
C SER A 76 9.95 -14.08 -22.75
N SER A 77 10.11 -15.16 -23.52
CA SER A 77 11.37 -15.45 -24.21
C SER A 77 11.79 -14.33 -25.17
N PHE A 78 10.81 -13.67 -25.81
CA PHE A 78 11.04 -12.49 -26.65
C PHE A 78 11.57 -11.31 -25.84
N HIS A 79 10.94 -10.97 -24.71
CA HIS A 79 11.36 -9.86 -23.85
C HIS A 79 12.78 -10.07 -23.30
N ARG A 80 13.11 -11.31 -22.92
CA ARG A 80 14.47 -11.69 -22.52
C ARG A 80 15.48 -11.44 -23.62
N ARG A 81 15.22 -11.89 -24.85
CA ARG A 81 16.12 -11.66 -25.99
C ARG A 81 16.25 -10.16 -26.33
N ALA A 82 15.14 -9.43 -26.33
CA ALA A 82 15.12 -8.01 -26.69
C ALA A 82 15.86 -7.13 -25.67
N LYS A 83 15.79 -7.46 -24.38
CA LYS A 83 16.41 -6.66 -23.30
C LYS A 83 17.69 -7.28 -22.71
N GLY A 84 18.21 -8.35 -23.30
CA GLY A 84 19.36 -9.07 -22.74
C GLY A 84 19.10 -9.69 -21.35
N GLY A 85 17.85 -9.99 -21.02
CA GLY A 85 17.45 -10.53 -19.73
C GLY A 85 17.76 -12.03 -19.62
N VAL A 86 18.45 -12.42 -18.55
CA VAL A 86 18.76 -13.84 -18.27
C VAL A 86 17.60 -14.53 -17.56
N LEU A 87 17.05 -13.90 -16.53
CA LEU A 87 15.97 -14.46 -15.71
C LEU A 87 14.62 -14.41 -16.43
N SER A 88 13.78 -15.41 -16.19
CA SER A 88 12.39 -15.50 -16.68
C SER A 88 11.42 -14.57 -15.97
N TYR A 89 11.89 -13.71 -15.08
CA TYR A 89 11.09 -12.75 -14.36
C TYR A 89 11.84 -11.42 -14.16
N GLU A 90 11.08 -10.39 -13.81
CA GLU A 90 11.55 -9.13 -13.23
C GLU A 90 10.69 -8.73 -12.04
N ASP A 91 11.32 -8.11 -11.04
CA ASP A 91 10.62 -7.52 -9.91
C ASP A 91 10.35 -6.06 -10.27
N GLU A 92 9.16 -5.78 -10.79
CA GLU A 92 8.71 -4.45 -11.20
C GLU A 92 8.16 -3.68 -10.01
N LYS A 93 8.27 -2.36 -10.07
CA LYS A 93 7.79 -1.47 -9.01
C LYS A 93 6.51 -0.78 -9.47
N PHE A 94 5.55 -0.66 -8.57
CA PHE A 94 4.26 -0.02 -8.84
C PHE A 94 3.80 0.86 -7.68
N SER A 95 3.11 1.93 -8.03
CA SER A 95 2.30 2.74 -7.13
C SER A 95 0.84 2.62 -7.56
N TYR A 96 -0.09 2.62 -6.62
CA TYR A 96 -1.50 2.42 -6.95
C TYR A 96 -2.42 3.14 -5.97
N ILE A 97 -3.68 3.31 -6.34
CA ILE A 97 -4.78 3.72 -5.48
C ILE A 97 -6.04 2.94 -5.89
N ILE A 98 -6.82 2.52 -4.90
CA ILE A 98 -8.09 1.85 -5.06
C ILE A 98 -9.13 2.68 -4.31
N ALA A 99 -10.13 3.15 -5.03
CA ALA A 99 -11.24 3.93 -4.48
C ALA A 99 -12.58 3.25 -4.78
N SER A 100 -13.53 3.38 -3.85
CA SER A 100 -14.86 2.78 -3.91
C SER A 100 -15.95 3.82 -3.71
N LYS A 101 -17.07 3.63 -4.41
CA LYS A 101 -18.33 4.37 -4.16
C LYS A 101 -19.07 3.83 -2.93
N GLU A 102 -18.76 2.61 -2.53
CA GLU A 102 -19.34 1.97 -1.35
C GLU A 102 -18.52 2.32 -0.09
N LEU A 103 -19.19 2.37 1.07
CA LEU A 103 -18.55 2.68 2.36
C LEU A 103 -17.53 1.60 2.72
N ALA A 104 -16.35 2.03 3.17
CA ALA A 104 -15.32 1.13 3.66
C ALA A 104 -14.50 1.78 4.77
N SER A 105 -14.18 0.99 5.80
CA SER A 105 -13.26 1.38 6.86
C SER A 105 -11.92 0.66 6.66
N SER A 106 -10.84 1.43 6.53
CA SER A 106 -9.47 0.91 6.58
C SER A 106 -8.91 1.08 7.99
N ASN A 107 -8.91 0.01 8.79
CA ASN A 107 -8.18 0.01 10.06
C ASN A 107 -6.95 -0.90 9.96
N TYR A 108 -5.96 -0.44 9.20
CA TYR A 108 -4.72 -1.18 9.03
C TYR A 108 -3.53 -0.24 8.92
N SER A 109 -2.32 -0.80 9.09
CA SER A 109 -1.07 -0.12 8.75
C SER A 109 -0.48 -0.76 7.50
N ARG A 110 0.06 0.04 6.59
CA ARG A 110 0.73 -0.47 5.39
C ARG A 110 2.23 -0.52 5.59
N VAL A 111 2.85 -1.66 5.27
CA VAL A 111 4.30 -1.81 5.21
C VAL A 111 4.83 -1.04 3.99
N ILE A 112 5.51 0.08 4.22
CA ILE A 112 5.94 1.00 3.16
C ILE A 112 7.37 0.79 2.68
N ARG A 113 8.17 -0.04 3.37
CA ARG A 113 9.53 -0.44 2.99
C ARG A 113 9.73 -1.93 3.21
N HIS A 114 10.82 -2.49 2.68
CA HIS A 114 11.19 -3.87 2.97
C HIS A 114 11.35 -4.09 4.49
N PRO A 115 10.69 -5.10 5.08
CA PRO A 115 10.93 -5.48 6.47
C PRO A 115 12.41 -5.75 6.74
N LEU A 116 12.99 -5.05 7.73
CA LEU A 116 14.40 -5.17 8.07
C LEU A 116 14.59 -6.30 9.09
N LYS A 117 15.03 -7.46 8.62
CA LYS A 117 15.28 -8.64 9.46
C LYS A 117 16.66 -8.55 10.13
N ARG A 118 16.69 -8.66 11.46
CA ARG A 118 17.91 -8.61 12.29
C ARG A 118 17.93 -9.79 13.28
N PRO A 119 19.08 -10.13 13.88
CA PRO A 119 19.13 -11.15 14.93
C PRO A 119 18.17 -10.81 16.08
N GLY A 120 17.19 -11.67 16.33
CA GLY A 120 16.23 -11.51 17.43
C GLY A 120 15.12 -10.47 17.23
N HIS A 121 15.10 -9.72 16.12
CA HIS A 121 14.07 -8.70 15.87
C HIS A 121 13.83 -8.39 14.39
N ILE A 122 12.66 -7.85 14.08
CA ILE A 122 12.29 -7.34 12.74
C ILE A 122 11.80 -5.91 12.89
N HIS A 123 12.31 -4.98 12.07
CA HIS A 123 11.75 -3.64 12.00
C HIS A 123 10.81 -3.50 10.80
N LEU A 124 9.66 -2.86 11.03
CA LEU A 124 8.70 -2.51 10.00
C LEU A 124 8.58 -0.99 9.92
N ASP A 125 8.71 -0.45 8.71
CA ASP A 125 8.32 0.93 8.39
C ASP A 125 6.88 0.91 7.90
N LEU A 126 6.03 1.65 8.60
CA LEU A 126 4.59 1.62 8.43
C LEU A 126 4.05 3.00 8.08
N CYS A 127 3.05 3.04 7.20
CA CYS A 127 2.09 4.13 7.14
C CYS A 127 0.86 3.70 7.93
N THR A 128 0.42 4.50 8.88
CA THR A 128 -0.69 4.22 9.81
C THR A 128 -1.76 5.30 9.70
N ASN A 129 -2.89 5.12 10.38
CA ASN A 129 -3.92 6.17 10.47
C ASN A 129 -3.40 7.51 11.01
N ASN A 130 -2.31 7.48 11.78
CA ASN A 130 -1.69 8.65 12.41
C ASN A 130 -0.40 9.10 11.70
N GLY A 131 -0.09 8.58 10.51
CA GLY A 131 1.11 8.90 9.75
C GLY A 131 2.19 7.82 9.82
N LEU A 132 3.45 8.21 9.57
CA LEU A 132 4.57 7.26 9.50
C LEU A 132 5.00 6.78 10.88
N SER A 133 5.24 5.48 11.01
CA SER A 133 5.73 4.86 12.24
C SER A 133 6.74 3.76 11.93
N ARG A 134 7.73 3.58 12.82
CA ARG A 134 8.63 2.44 12.80
C ARG A 134 8.39 1.59 14.04
N VAL A 135 8.07 0.32 13.84
CA VAL A 135 7.86 -0.64 14.94
C VAL A 135 8.96 -1.70 14.94
N THR A 136 9.31 -2.18 16.13
CA THR A 136 10.30 -3.26 16.34
C THR A 136 9.62 -4.48 16.93
N ILE A 137 9.60 -5.57 16.17
CA ILE A 137 8.98 -6.83 16.56
C ILE A 137 10.05 -7.78 17.09
N SER A 138 10.06 -8.01 18.40
CA SER A 138 11.01 -8.93 19.05
C SER A 138 10.61 -10.38 18.84
N GLN A 139 11.60 -11.26 18.66
CA GLN A 139 11.42 -12.72 18.61
C GLN A 139 10.83 -13.30 19.91
N LYS A 140 10.92 -12.57 21.03
CA LYS A 140 10.26 -12.94 22.29
C LYS A 140 8.72 -12.94 22.15
N ASN A 141 8.17 -12.07 21.29
CA ASN A 141 6.76 -12.06 20.94
C ASN A 141 6.53 -13.00 19.74
N LYS A 142 6.50 -14.32 20.01
CA LYS A 142 6.52 -15.39 19.01
C LYS A 142 5.47 -15.19 17.90
N ASP A 143 4.24 -14.82 18.25
CA ASP A 143 3.16 -14.69 17.27
C ASP A 143 3.33 -13.47 16.36
N ALA A 144 3.64 -12.30 16.93
CA ALA A 144 3.87 -11.10 16.12
C ALA A 144 5.10 -11.28 15.24
N TYR A 145 6.15 -11.92 15.77
CA TYR A 145 7.36 -12.22 15.01
C TYR A 145 7.07 -13.17 13.85
N LYS A 146 6.25 -14.22 14.05
CA LYS A 146 5.86 -15.16 12.99
C LYS A 146 5.09 -14.47 11.86
N LEU A 147 4.20 -13.53 12.18
CA LEU A 147 3.47 -12.71 11.20
C LEU A 147 4.44 -11.77 10.47
N ALA A 148 5.17 -10.94 11.22
CA ALA A 148 6.11 -9.95 10.67
C ALA A 148 7.18 -10.59 9.76
N ARG A 149 7.60 -11.82 10.05
CA ARG A 149 8.60 -12.56 9.23
C ARG A 149 8.12 -12.87 7.82
N LYS A 150 6.80 -13.04 7.64
CA LYS A 150 6.15 -13.35 6.37
C LYS A 150 5.78 -12.12 5.55
N LEU A 151 5.76 -10.95 6.17
CA LEU A 151 5.41 -9.72 5.48
C LEU A 151 6.42 -9.39 4.40
N SER A 152 5.88 -8.86 3.32
CA SER A 152 6.55 -8.25 2.20
C SER A 152 6.27 -6.75 2.19
N TRP A 153 7.05 -6.05 1.38
CA TRP A 153 6.82 -4.64 1.13
C TRP A 153 5.51 -4.42 0.38
N GLY A 154 4.66 -3.55 0.91
CA GLY A 154 3.32 -3.29 0.40
C GLY A 154 2.22 -4.03 1.17
N ASP A 155 2.58 -5.02 2.00
CA ASP A 155 1.63 -5.80 2.79
C ASP A 155 0.99 -4.98 3.90
N ILE A 156 -0.06 -5.56 4.48
CA ILE A 156 -0.80 -5.02 5.60
C ILE A 156 -0.22 -5.53 6.92
N TRP A 157 -0.09 -4.63 7.89
CA TRP A 157 0.16 -4.90 9.30
C TRP A 157 -1.06 -4.49 10.13
N GLU A 158 -1.69 -5.46 10.77
CA GLU A 158 -2.81 -5.25 11.69
C GLU A 158 -2.31 -5.43 13.12
N GLU A 159 -2.07 -4.32 13.81
CA GLU A 159 -1.77 -4.31 15.26
C GLU A 159 -2.92 -4.95 16.05
N THR A 160 -4.15 -4.74 15.55
CA THR A 160 -5.45 -4.96 16.21
C THR A 160 -5.92 -6.40 16.28
N LEU A 161 -5.37 -7.34 15.50
CA LEU A 161 -5.80 -8.74 15.60
C LEU A 161 -5.57 -9.33 17.00
N LYS A 162 -4.67 -8.76 17.82
CA LYS A 162 -4.40 -9.25 19.18
C LYS A 162 -5.21 -8.56 20.27
N GLU A 163 -5.56 -7.29 20.10
CA GLU A 163 -6.34 -6.55 21.10
C GLU A 163 -7.82 -6.87 20.96
N THR A 164 -8.34 -6.86 19.73
CA THR A 164 -9.73 -7.23 19.46
C THR A 164 -10.00 -8.70 19.81
N LEU A 165 -9.11 -9.65 19.48
CA LEU A 165 -9.29 -11.04 19.93
C LEU A 165 -9.21 -11.19 21.46
N LYS A 166 -8.39 -10.39 22.16
CA LYS A 166 -8.31 -10.43 23.63
C LYS A 166 -9.53 -9.81 24.30
N GLU A 167 -10.10 -8.77 23.72
CA GLU A 167 -11.33 -8.12 24.19
C GLU A 167 -12.54 -9.01 23.92
N THR A 168 -12.68 -9.54 22.70
CA THR A 168 -13.75 -10.49 22.35
C THR A 168 -13.67 -11.79 23.15
N LEU A 169 -12.47 -12.30 23.46
CA LEU A 169 -12.32 -13.48 24.32
C LEU A 169 -12.61 -13.19 25.81
N LYS A 170 -12.43 -11.94 26.27
CA LYS A 170 -12.85 -11.52 27.62
C LYS A 170 -14.37 -11.43 27.72
N GLU A 171 -15.03 -10.86 26.71
CA GLU A 171 -16.50 -10.73 26.66
C GLU A 171 -17.24 -12.08 26.54
N ILE A 172 -16.59 -13.12 26.01
CA ILE A 172 -17.14 -14.49 25.93
C ILE A 172 -16.92 -15.28 27.24
N GLN A 173 -16.06 -14.80 28.14
CA GLN A 173 -15.70 -15.45 29.40
C GLN A 173 -16.35 -14.82 30.64
N GLU A 174 -17.16 -13.77 30.46
CA GLU A 174 -18.09 -13.20 31.45
C GLU A 174 -19.53 -13.62 31.14
#